data_AF-A0A370F9U0-F1
#
_entry.id   AF-A0A370F9U0-F1
#
_cell.length_a   1.000
_cell.length_b   1.000
_cell.length_c   1.000
_cell.angle_alpha   90.00
_cell.angle_beta   90.00
_cell.angle_gamma   90.00
#
_symmetry.space_group_name_H-M   'P 1'
#
loop_
_entity.id
_entity.type
_entity.pdbx_description
1 polymer ?
#
loop_
_entity_poly.entity_id
_entity_poly.type
_entity_poly.pdbx_seq_one_letter_code
_entity_poly.pdbx_strand_id
1 'polypeptide(L)'
;MREVELSAGPIEYEDTGGDGPVLMFIHGLIMDGSVWRNVVAELRDRYRCIVPTWPLGGHRKQMHPEEADRGDLGFPGSNAYLTPPQDGWKAR
;
A
#
# COMPACT_ATOMS: atom_id res chain seq x y z
N MET A 1 -5.06 2.94 15.03
CA MET A 1 -4.21 2.57 13.89
C MET A 1 -3.09 1.69 14.42
N ARG A 2 -2.88 0.52 13.80
CA ARG A 2 -1.87 -0.47 14.17
C ARG A 2 -0.80 -0.52 13.07
N GLU A 3 0.32 -1.13 13.36
CA GLU A 3 1.43 -1.31 12.42
C GLU A 3 1.89 -2.77 12.47
N VAL A 4 2.35 -3.28 11.33
CA VAL A 4 2.98 -4.60 11.22
C VAL A 4 4.26 -4.46 10.40
N GLU A 5 5.35 -5.03 10.90
CA GLU A 5 6.61 -5.09 10.18
C GLU A 5 6.59 -6.29 9.23
N LEU A 6 6.74 -6.03 7.93
CA LEU A 6 6.89 -7.06 6.89
C LEU A 6 8.32 -7.04 6.37
N SER A 7 8.73 -8.08 5.63
CA SER A 7 10.03 -8.09 4.93
C SER A 7 10.21 -6.89 4.01
N ALA A 8 9.11 -6.37 3.46
CA ALA A 8 9.09 -5.23 2.57
C ALA A 8 9.15 -3.87 3.31
N GLY A 9 8.81 -3.85 4.59
CA GLY A 9 8.70 -2.62 5.38
C GLY A 9 7.43 -2.57 6.24
N PRO A 10 7.29 -1.52 7.06
CA PRO A 10 6.14 -1.33 7.93
C PRO A 10 4.87 -1.00 7.14
N ILE A 11 3.76 -1.64 7.50
CA ILE A 11 2.42 -1.34 6.97
C ILE A 11 1.51 -0.88 8.10
N GLU A 12 0.97 0.34 7.96
CA GLU A 12 -0.09 0.85 8.82
C GLU A 12 -1.43 0.21 8.41
N TYR A 13 -2.23 -0.21 9.39
CA TYR A 13 -3.55 -0.77 9.14
C TYR A 13 -4.56 -0.44 10.24
N GLU A 14 -5.83 -0.47 9.87
CA GLU A 14 -6.94 -0.48 10.82
C GLU A 14 -7.46 -1.90 11.03
N ASP A 15 -7.89 -2.19 12.25
CA ASP A 15 -8.41 -3.50 12.66
C ASP A 15 -9.60 -3.27 13.58
N THR A 16 -10.78 -3.69 13.15
CA THR A 16 -12.01 -3.54 13.94
C THR A 16 -12.08 -4.50 15.13
N GLY A 17 -11.20 -5.52 15.18
CA GLY A 17 -11.26 -6.60 16.16
C GLY A 17 -12.45 -7.53 15.95
N GLY A 18 -12.72 -8.37 16.95
CA GLY A 18 -13.79 -9.37 16.94
C GLY A 18 -13.34 -10.74 16.42
N ASP A 19 -14.17 -11.75 16.69
CA ASP A 19 -13.89 -13.16 16.37
C ASP A 19 -14.60 -13.64 15.10
N GLY A 20 -15.25 -12.72 14.38
CA GLY A 20 -15.89 -13.00 13.09
C GLY A 20 -14.87 -13.27 11.97
N PRO A 21 -15.32 -13.79 10.81
CA PRO A 21 -14.44 -14.02 9.67
C PRO A 21 -13.71 -12.74 9.25
N VAL A 22 -12.45 -12.88 8.83
CA VAL A 22 -11.60 -11.75 8.48
C VAL A 22 -11.85 -11.30 7.03
N LEU A 23 -12.06 -10.00 6.84
CA LEU A 23 -12.10 -9.34 5.53
C LEU A 23 -10.94 -8.36 5.42
N MET A 24 -10.15 -8.46 4.35
CA MET A 24 -9.05 -7.55 4.04
C MET A 24 -9.42 -6.64 2.87
N PHE A 25 -9.21 -5.34 3.04
CA PHE A 25 -9.56 -4.33 2.06
C PHE A 25 -8.32 -3.78 1.36
N ILE A 26 -8.40 -3.62 0.04
CA ILE A 26 -7.31 -3.09 -0.79
C ILE A 26 -7.81 -1.83 -1.47
N HIS A 27 -7.13 -0.70 -1.26
CA HIS A 27 -7.43 0.56 -1.94
C HIS A 27 -6.67 0.66 -3.27
N GLY A 28 -7.09 1.62 -4.11
CA GLY A 28 -6.42 1.93 -5.37
C GLY A 28 -5.18 2.80 -5.21
N LEU A 29 -4.58 3.18 -6.33
CA LEU A 29 -3.40 4.05 -6.39
C LEU A 29 -3.72 5.45 -5.83
N ILE A 30 -2.77 6.02 -5.09
CA ILE A 30 -2.84 7.38 -4.50
C ILE A 30 -4.10 7.55 -3.62
N MET A 31 -4.49 6.46 -2.96
CA MET A 31 -5.58 6.42 -1.98
C MET A 31 -5.05 5.82 -0.68
N ASP A 32 -5.85 5.89 0.37
CA ASP A 32 -5.63 5.17 1.62
C ASP A 32 -6.88 4.36 2.00
N GLY A 33 -6.87 3.75 3.18
CA GLY A 33 -7.98 2.94 3.70
C GLY A 33 -9.31 3.68 3.88
N SER A 34 -9.33 5.02 3.91
CA SER A 34 -10.53 5.82 4.18
C SER A 34 -11.63 5.70 3.12
N VAL A 35 -11.29 5.21 1.92
CA VAL A 35 -12.26 4.89 0.87
C VAL A 35 -13.25 3.81 1.31
N TRP A 36 -12.86 2.97 2.28
CA TRP A 36 -13.67 1.87 2.79
C TRP A 36 -14.49 2.24 4.04
N ARG A 37 -14.41 3.46 4.57
CA ARG A 37 -15.02 3.83 5.87
C ARG A 37 -16.51 3.46 5.99
N ASN A 38 -17.29 3.65 4.94
CA ASN A 38 -18.72 3.35 4.93
C ASN A 38 -18.97 1.84 4.83
N VAL A 39 -18.16 1.13 4.03
CA VAL A 39 -18.28 -0.32 3.86
C VAL A 39 -17.91 -1.05 5.16
N VAL A 40 -16.84 -0.60 5.83
CA VAL A 40 -16.44 -1.14 7.13
C VAL A 40 -17.53 -0.92 8.19
N ALA A 41 -18.19 0.24 8.19
CA ALA A 41 -19.28 0.52 9.12
C ALA A 41 -20.43 -0.49 9.00
N GLU A 42 -20.76 -0.95 7.78
CA GLU A 42 -21.84 -1.92 7.51
C GLU A 42 -21.45 -3.40 7.77
N LEU A 43 -20.15 -3.69 7.87
CA LEU A 43 -19.64 -5.06 7.92
C LEU A 43 -19.01 -5.43 9.28
N ARG A 44 -18.52 -4.45 10.05
CA ARG A 44 -17.76 -4.67 11.29
C ARG A 44 -18.50 -5.45 12.39
N ASP A 45 -19.82 -5.50 12.35
CA ASP A 45 -20.62 -6.25 13.32
C ASP A 45 -20.63 -7.76 13.06
N ARG A 46 -20.26 -8.18 11.84
CA ARG A 46 -20.26 -9.58 11.39
C ARG A 46 -18.87 -10.08 11.02
N TYR A 47 -17.97 -9.18 10.64
CA TYR A 47 -16.64 -9.48 10.15
C TYR A 47 -15.58 -8.66 10.88
N ARG A 48 -14.42 -9.27 11.11
CA ARG A 48 -13.22 -8.51 11.49
C ARG A 48 -12.63 -7.88 10.23
N CYS A 49 -12.71 -6.55 10.13
CA CYS A 49 -12.24 -5.80 8.99
C CYS A 49 -10.80 -5.34 9.22
N ILE A 50 -9.90 -5.72 8.30
CA ILE A 50 -8.50 -5.30 8.26
C ILE A 50 -8.33 -4.36 7.06
N VAL A 51 -7.91 -3.12 7.30
CA VAL A 51 -7.76 -2.10 6.26
C VAL A 51 -6.32 -1.58 6.26
N PRO A 52 -5.40 -2.22 5.52
CA PRO A 52 -4.04 -1.74 5.35
C PRO A 52 -3.96 -0.51 4.46
N THR A 53 -2.96 0.33 4.71
CA THR A 53 -2.52 1.40 3.80
C THR A 53 -1.35 0.86 2.98
N TRP A 54 -1.65 0.42 1.76
CA TRP A 54 -0.69 -0.20 0.86
C TRP A 54 0.32 0.82 0.31
N PRO A 55 1.54 0.37 -0.05
CA PRO A 55 2.60 1.20 -0.59
C PRO A 55 2.34 1.57 -2.06
N LEU A 56 1.17 2.13 -2.33
CA LEU A 56 0.66 2.52 -3.64
C LEU A 56 0.44 4.04 -3.72
N GLY A 57 1.25 4.81 -2.98
CA GLY A 57 1.23 6.27 -2.95
C GLY A 57 0.40 6.91 -1.83
N GLY A 58 -0.31 6.14 -1.00
CA GLY A 58 -1.02 6.65 0.19
C GLY A 58 -0.31 6.42 1.52
N HIS A 59 0.63 5.48 1.57
CA HIS A 59 1.42 5.19 2.77
C HIS A 59 2.34 6.36 3.17
N ARG A 60 2.47 6.57 4.48
CA ARG A 60 3.37 7.58 5.07
C ARG A 60 4.72 7.02 5.50
N LYS A 61 4.76 5.71 5.76
CA LYS A 61 5.98 5.00 6.15
C LYS A 61 6.69 4.52 4.90
N GLN A 62 7.99 4.68 4.87
CA GLN A 62 8.80 4.27 3.74
C GLN A 62 8.96 2.74 3.76
N MET A 63 8.84 2.12 2.59
CA MET A 63 9.21 0.72 2.40
C MET A 63 10.73 0.56 2.43
N HIS A 64 11.22 -0.64 2.72
CA HIS A 64 12.64 -0.92 2.69
C HIS A 64 13.21 -0.65 1.28
N PRO A 65 14.38 0.01 1.17
CA PRO A 65 14.92 0.45 -0.11
C PRO A 65 15.10 -0.67 -1.14
N GLU A 66 15.46 -1.88 -0.70
CA GLU A 66 15.65 -3.05 -1.55
C GLU A 66 14.38 -3.54 -2.24
N GLU A 67 13.20 -3.22 -1.69
CA GLU A 67 11.91 -3.57 -2.28
C GLU A 67 11.36 -2.46 -3.19
N ALA A 68 11.77 -1.20 -2.98
CA ALA A 68 11.41 -0.08 -3.85
C ALA A 68 11.92 -0.27 -5.29
N ASP A 69 13.08 -0.91 -5.45
CA ASP A 69 13.69 -1.19 -6.75
C ASP A 69 13.09 -2.40 -7.47
N ARG A 70 12.25 -3.20 -6.80
CA ARG A 70 11.73 -4.46 -7.33
C ARG A 70 10.51 -4.31 -8.24
N GLY A 71 9.97 -3.10 -8.38
CA GLY A 71 8.88 -2.79 -9.30
C GLY A 71 7.49 -3.32 -8.90
N ASP A 72 7.39 -4.14 -7.85
CA ASP A 72 6.13 -4.69 -7.36
C ASP A 72 5.31 -3.69 -6.53
N LEU A 73 5.99 -2.69 -5.94
CA LEU A 73 5.38 -1.64 -5.11
C LEU A 73 5.61 -0.22 -5.68
N GLY A 74 6.42 -0.11 -6.75
CA GLY A 74 6.69 1.13 -7.46
C GLY A 74 6.05 1.09 -8.84
N PHE A 75 5.27 2.12 -9.19
CA PHE A 75 4.77 2.30 -10.53
C PHE A 75 5.91 2.16 -11.56
N PRO A 76 5.80 1.29 -12.59
CA PRO A 76 6.70 1.36 -13.74
C PRO A 76 6.47 2.72 -14.39
N GLY A 77 7.44 3.63 -14.27
CA GLY A 77 7.40 4.97 -14.87
C GLY A 77 7.52 6.16 -13.92
N SER A 78 7.48 5.98 -12.59
CA SER A 78 7.75 7.10 -11.66
C SER A 78 9.24 7.44 -11.56
N ASN A 79 10.14 6.43 -11.63
CA ASN A 79 11.59 6.64 -11.63
C ASN A 79 12.15 7.22 -12.95
N ALA A 80 11.36 7.24 -14.03
CA ALA A 80 11.81 7.74 -15.33
C ALA A 80 11.92 9.28 -15.41
N TYR A 81 11.34 10.02 -14.45
CA TYR A 81 11.32 11.48 -14.47
C TYR A 81 12.36 12.15 -13.56
N LEU A 82 13.06 11.41 -12.70
CA LEU A 82 14.01 11.99 -11.74
C LEU A 82 15.45 11.50 -11.90
N THR A 83 15.70 10.52 -12.77
CA THR A 83 17.06 10.10 -13.11
C THR A 83 17.30 10.37 -14.58
N PRO A 84 18.10 11.38 -14.95
CA PRO A 84 18.51 11.53 -16.34
C PRO A 84 19.25 10.24 -16.76
N PRO A 85 19.03 9.74 -17.98
CA PRO A 85 19.79 8.62 -18.51
C PRO A 85 21.28 8.97 -18.50
N GLN A 86 22.11 8.19 -17.80
CA GLN A 86 23.56 8.42 -17.75
C GLN A 86 24.25 8.04 -19.06
N ASP A 87 23.62 7.21 -19.89
CA ASP A 87 24.18 6.81 -21.18
C ASP A 87 23.15 6.98 -22.31
N GLY A 88 23.49 7.89 -23.22
CA GLY A 88 22.66 8.30 -24.34
C GLY A 88 22.42 7.15 -25.33
N TRP A 89 21.15 6.82 -25.53
CA TRP A 89 20.77 5.89 -26.59
C TRP A 89 20.79 6.61 -27.95
N LYS A 90 21.61 6.11 -28.89
CA LYS A 90 21.51 6.44 -30.31
C LYS A 90 20.47 5.52 -30.93
N ALA A 91 19.44 6.12 -31.52
CA ALA A 91 18.34 5.41 -32.14
C ALA A 91 18.75 4.62 -33.39
N ARG A 92 18.51 3.31 -33.36
CA ARG A 92 17.90 2.52 -34.44
C ARG A 92 17.09 1.37 -33.86
#